data_AF-A0A6N0HPL7-F1
#
_entry.id   AF-A0A6N0HPL7-F1
#
_cell.length_a   1.000
_cell.length_b   1.000
_cell.length_c   1.000
_cell.angle_alpha   90.00
_cell.angle_beta   90.00
_cell.angle_gamma   90.00
#
_symmetry.space_group_name_H-M   'P 1'
#
loop_
_entity.id
_entity.type
_entity.pdbx_description
1 polymer ?
#
loop_
_entity_poly.entity_id
_entity_poly.type
_entity_poly.pdbx_seq_one_letter_code
_entity_poly.pdbx_strand_id
1 'polypeptide(L)' 'MLDLYSVDDIEPVLSSVKARANASSKNKNYHQKMVNADYFFNEKDGLLIDTVSTWLN' A
#
# COMPACT_ATOMS: atom_id res chain seq x y z
N MET A 1 5.20 9.80 -1.10
CA MET A 1 5.22 8.75 -0.07
C MET A 1 4.21 7.69 -0.49
N LEU A 2 4.67 6.46 -0.67
CA LEU A 2 3.82 5.31 -0.96
C LEU A 2 3.42 4.63 0.36
N ASP A 3 2.11 4.44 0.56
CA ASP A 3 1.51 3.59 1.61
C ASP A 3 0.95 2.35 0.91
N LEU A 4 1.72 1.27 0.94
CA LEU A 4 1.40 0.00 0.29
C LEU A 4 0.87 -0.98 1.33
N TYR A 5 -0.23 -1.67 1.04
CA TYR A 5 -0.79 -2.72 1.89
C TYR A 5 -1.38 -3.86 1.04
N SER A 6 -1.49 -5.05 1.61
CA SER A 6 -2.02 -6.23 0.91
C SER A 6 -3.53 -6.38 1.10
N VAL A 7 -4.19 -7.20 0.26
CA VAL A 7 -5.61 -7.54 0.46
C VAL A 7 -5.83 -8.41 1.69
N ASP A 8 -4.89 -9.32 1.96
CA ASP A 8 -4.93 -10.24 3.11
C ASP A 8 -3.94 -9.80 4.19
N ASP A 9 -3.84 -8.48 4.39
CA ASP A 9 -3.02 -7.86 5.43
C ASP A 9 -3.60 -8.16 6.83
N ILE A 10 -2.81 -7.94 7.89
CA ILE A 10 -3.31 -8.09 9.25
C ILE A 10 -4.41 -7.06 9.54
N GLU A 11 -5.38 -7.44 10.37
CA GLU A 11 -6.55 -6.61 10.68
C GLU A 11 -6.19 -5.16 11.06
N PRO A 12 -5.16 -4.87 11.88
CA PRO A 12 -4.83 -3.50 12.24
C PRO A 12 -4.42 -2.61 11.05
N VAL A 13 -3.81 -3.20 10.02
CA VAL A 13 -3.46 -2.48 8.80
C VAL A 13 -4.72 -2.20 7.99
N LEU A 14 -5.58 -3.20 7.81
CA LEU A 14 -6.82 -3.09 7.04
C LEU A 14 -7.80 -2.10 7.67
N SER A 15 -7.99 -2.15 8.98
CA SER A 15 -8.93 -1.26 9.70
C SER A 15 -8.47 0.19 9.74
N SER A 16 -7.16 0.44 9.61
CA SER A 16 -6.60 1.80 9.61
C SER A 16 -6.50 2.46 8.24
N VAL A 17 -6.71 1.73 7.12
CA VAL A 17 -6.58 2.23 5.73
C VAL A 17 -7.25 3.59 5.53
N LYS A 18 -8.54 3.69 5.87
CA LYS A 18 -9.33 4.92 5.72
C LYS A 18 -8.81 6.05 6.60
N ALA A 19 -8.40 5.74 7.83
CA ALA A 19 -7.87 6.74 8.75
C ALA A 19 -6.55 7.33 8.22
N ARG A 20 -5.65 6.49 7.68
CA ARG A 20 -4.39 6.93 7.06
C ARG A 20 -4.64 7.83 5.84
N ALA A 21 -5.55 7.43 4.94
CA ALA A 21 -5.92 8.23 3.77
C ALA A 21 -6.54 9.59 4.13
N ASN A 22 -7.36 9.64 5.20
CA ASN A 22 -7.94 10.89 5.68
C ASN A 22 -6.87 11.81 6.31
N ALA A 23 -5.98 11.23 7.11
CA ALA A 23 -4.89 11.97 7.75
C ALA A 23 -3.91 12.56 6.72
N SER A 24 -3.73 11.89 5.57
CA SER A 24 -2.87 12.35 4.49
C SER A 24 -3.52 13.37 3.55
N SER A 25 -4.77 13.80 3.79
CA SER A 25 -5.53 14.69 2.90
C SER A 25 -4.82 16.00 2.50
N LYS A 26 -3.89 16.50 3.32
CA LYS A 26 -3.08 17.70 3.03
C LYS A 26 -1.74 17.40 2.35
N ASN A 27 -1.36 16.13 2.23
CA ASN A 27 -0.14 15.69 1.58
C ASN A 27 -0.43 15.28 0.13
N LYS A 28 -0.18 16.19 -0.81
CA LYS A 28 -0.40 15.95 -2.25
C LYS A 28 0.47 14.83 -2.84
N ASN A 29 1.55 14.46 -2.16
CA ASN A 29 2.48 13.42 -2.60
C ASN A 29 2.21 12.06 -1.94
N TYR A 30 1.10 11.92 -1.21
CA TYR A 30 0.73 10.65 -0.60
C TYR A 30 -0.06 9.79 -1.59
N HIS A 31 0.36 8.54 -1.74
CA HIS A 31 -0.30 7.55 -2.59
C HIS A 31 -0.53 6.29 -1.76
N GLN A 32 -1.79 5.94 -1.54
CA GLN A 32 -2.16 4.70 -0.87
C GLN A 32 -2.59 3.67 -1.91
N LYS A 33 -1.98 2.48 -1.87
CA LYS A 33 -2.19 1.43 -2.86
C LYS A 33 -2.38 0.08 -2.18
N MET A 34 -3.47 -0.59 -2.55
CA MET A 34 -3.71 -1.99 -2.23
C MET A 34 -3.16 -2.89 -3.34
N VAL A 35 -2.56 -4.03 -2.99
CA VAL A 35 -2.12 -5.05 -3.94
C VAL A 35 -2.60 -6.46 -3.55
N ASN A 36 -2.77 -7.33 -4.55
CA ASN A 36 -3.27 -8.69 -4.36
C ASN A 36 -2.15 -9.63 -3.86
N ALA A 37 -1.94 -9.65 -2.55
CA ALA A 37 -0.89 -10.38 -1.85
C ALA A 37 -1.35 -10.81 -0.45
N ASP A 38 -0.57 -11.70 0.18
CA ASP A 38 -0.67 -11.94 1.63
C ASP A 38 0.08 -10.85 2.41
N TYR A 39 -0.07 -10.85 3.74
CA TYR A 39 0.62 -9.92 4.64
C TYR A 39 2.14 -9.85 4.43
N PHE A 40 2.76 -10.95 4.04
CA PHE A 40 4.21 -11.07 3.86
C PHE A 40 4.66 -10.80 2.42
N PHE A 41 3.73 -10.61 1.49
CA PHE A 41 3.97 -10.52 0.06
C PHE A 41 4.73 -11.72 -0.51
N ASN A 42 4.47 -12.93 0.00
CA ASN A 42 5.17 -14.14 -0.43
C ASN A 42 5.01 -14.38 -1.93
N GLU A 43 6.13 -14.62 -2.62
CA GLU A 43 6.20 -14.84 -4.07
C GLU A 43 5.64 -13.67 -4.91
N LYS A 44 5.59 -12.45 -4.35
CA LYS A 44 5.09 -11.24 -5.02
C LYS A 44 6.19 -10.23 -5.37
N ASP A 45 7.45 -10.63 -5.42
CA ASP A 45 8.57 -9.73 -5.73
C ASP A 45 8.35 -8.93 -7.02
N GLY A 46 7.91 -9.58 -8.10
CA GLY A 46 7.61 -8.90 -9.36
C GLY A 46 6.52 -7.83 -9.21
N LEU A 47 5.42 -8.16 -8.51
CA LEU A 47 4.33 -7.23 -8.23
C LEU A 47 4.81 -6.03 -7.39
N LEU A 48 5.68 -6.27 -6.40
CA LEU A 48 6.26 -5.22 -5.56
C LEU A 48 7.18 -4.31 -6.37
N ILE A 49 8.08 -4.89 -7.17
CA ILE A 49 8.99 -4.15 -8.05
C ILE A 49 8.19 -3.28 -9.01
N ASP A 50 7.22 -3.85 -9.73
CA ASP A 50 6.39 -3.10 -10.68
C ASP A 50 5.61 -1.97 -10.00
N THR A 51 5.07 -2.21 -8.81
CA THR A 51 4.32 -1.21 -8.05
C THR A 51 5.20 -0.06 -7.61
N VAL A 52 6.39 -0.34 -7.08
CA VAL A 52 7.35 0.68 -6.63
C VAL A 52 7.95 1.42 -7.81
N SER A 53 8.33 0.73 -8.88
CA SER A 53 8.84 1.35 -10.11
C SER A 53 7.81 2.26 -10.76
N THR A 54 6.53 1.87 -10.78
CA THR A 54 5.44 2.72 -11.28
C THR A 54 5.25 3.97 -10.40
N TRP A 55 5.47 3.87 -9.10
CA TRP A 55 5.34 5.01 -8.19
C TRP A 55 6.52 5.99 -8.28
N LEU A 56 7.72 5.52 -8.61
CA LEU A 56 8.93 6.33 -8.69
C LEU A 56 9.07 7.12 -10.01
N ASN A 57 8.34 6.73 -11.06
CA ASN A 57 8.35 7.35 -12.39
C ASN A 57 7.15 8.28 -12.59
#